data_AF-A0A2P8HSY9-F1
#
_entry.id   AF-A0A2P8HSY9-F1
#
_cell.length_a   1.000
_cell.length_b   1.000
_cell.length_c   1.000
_cell.angle_alpha   90.00
_cell.angle_beta   90.00
_cell.angle_gamma   90.00
#
_symmetry.space_group_name_H-M   'P 1'
#
loop_
_entity.id
_entity.type
_entity.pdbx_description
1 polymer ?
#
loop_
_entity_poly.entity_id
_entity_poly.type
_entity_poly.pdbx_seq_one_letter_code
_entity_poly.pdbx_strand_id
1 'polypeptide(L)'
;MRNLILILTVFLCTNAYSQSRQTALDTLETHYQQCLGKSHKMYDCALTYYKQLDSLLYSTLQHLYSSLSPNRQQKLQAEQGTWEEKKDEYFKKIDGRVEKMHKRTMDGLDDDMISTDNKAAYIKERVTELLEVAI
;
A
#
# COMPACT_ATOMS: atom_id res chain seq x y z
N MET A 1 -20.41 -30.94 -27.76
CA MET A 1 -19.56 -30.80 -26.55
C MET A 1 -18.20 -30.15 -26.80
N ARG A 2 -17.72 -30.04 -28.05
CA ARG A 2 -16.43 -29.37 -28.36
C ARG A 2 -16.44 -27.84 -28.12
N ASN A 3 -17.60 -27.20 -28.30
CA ASN A 3 -17.74 -25.75 -28.11
C ASN A 3 -17.90 -25.33 -26.63
N LEU A 4 -18.19 -26.28 -25.72
CA LEU A 4 -18.34 -25.99 -24.29
C LEU A 4 -16.98 -25.80 -23.59
N ILE A 5 -15.95 -26.48 -24.10
CA ILE A 5 -14.58 -26.43 -23.55
C ILE A 5 -13.95 -25.05 -23.81
N LEU A 6 -14.27 -24.42 -24.95
CA LEU A 6 -13.75 -23.09 -25.32
C LEU A 6 -14.31 -21.95 -24.44
N ILE A 7 -15.52 -22.12 -23.88
CA ILE A 7 -16.14 -21.13 -23.01
C ILE A 7 -15.53 -21.18 -21.59
N LEU A 8 -15.11 -22.37 -21.14
CA LEU A 8 -14.50 -22.54 -19.82
C LEU A 8 -13.10 -21.91 -19.72
N THR A 9 -12.33 -21.89 -20.81
CA THR A 9 -10.97 -21.32 -20.83
C THR A 9 -10.94 -19.79 -20.79
N VAL A 10 -11.99 -19.10 -21.22
CA VAL A 10 -12.04 -17.63 -21.22
C VAL A 10 -12.32 -17.07 -19.81
N PHE A 11 -13.01 -17.82 -18.96
CA PHE A 11 -13.38 -17.38 -17.60
C PHE A 11 -12.24 -17.48 -16.57
N LEU A 12 -11.15 -18.19 -16.88
CA LEU A 12 -10.03 -18.39 -15.95
C LEU A 12 -8.98 -17.26 -16.00
N CYS A 13 -8.98 -16.43 -17.05
CA CYS A 13 -7.95 -15.40 -17.23
C CYS A 13 -8.17 -14.13 -16.38
N THR A 14 -9.38 -13.89 -15.88
CA THR A 14 -9.68 -12.66 -15.09
C THR A 14 -9.24 -12.77 -13.63
N ASN A 15 -9.13 -13.98 -13.07
CA ASN A 15 -8.78 -14.19 -11.66
C ASN A 15 -7.27 -14.16 -11.38
N ALA A 16 -6.42 -14.34 -12.40
CA ALA A 16 -4.97 -14.37 -12.24
C ALA A 16 -4.39 -13.00 -11.80
N TYR A 17 -5.08 -11.91 -12.14
CA TYR A 17 -4.57 -10.55 -11.91
C TYR A 17 -4.71 -10.10 -10.46
N SER A 18 -5.83 -10.37 -9.80
CA SER A 18 -5.98 -10.03 -8.38
C SER A 18 -5.01 -10.82 -7.51
N GLN A 19 -4.84 -12.12 -7.80
CA GLN A 19 -3.89 -12.99 -7.12
C GLN A 19 -2.46 -12.44 -7.18
N SER A 20 -2.04 -11.85 -8.31
CA SER A 20 -0.68 -11.31 -8.48
C SER A 20 -0.36 -10.11 -7.58
N ARG A 21 -1.35 -9.26 -7.28
CA ARG A 21 -1.15 -8.03 -6.50
C ARG A 21 -1.27 -8.26 -5.00
N GLN A 22 -2.15 -9.16 -4.57
CA GLN A 22 -2.12 -9.67 -3.20
C GLN A 22 -0.75 -10.30 -2.92
N THR A 23 -0.24 -11.11 -3.86
CA THR A 23 1.12 -11.67 -3.78
C THR A 23 2.19 -10.59 -3.70
N ALA A 24 2.03 -9.44 -4.38
CA ALA A 24 2.97 -8.33 -4.29
C ALA A 24 3.00 -7.69 -2.89
N LEU A 25 1.83 -7.45 -2.27
CA LEU A 25 1.75 -6.94 -0.90
C LEU A 25 2.39 -7.93 0.09
N ASP A 26 2.03 -9.21 0.01
CA ASP A 26 2.57 -10.27 0.88
C ASP A 26 4.10 -10.40 0.74
N THR A 27 4.62 -10.21 -0.48
CA THR A 27 6.07 -10.22 -0.76
C THR A 27 6.77 -9.03 -0.11
N LEU A 28 6.19 -7.82 -0.17
CA LEU A 28 6.74 -6.64 0.50
C LEU A 28 6.79 -6.83 2.02
N GLU A 29 5.72 -7.38 2.60
CA GLU A 29 5.67 -7.66 4.04
C GLU A 29 6.72 -8.69 4.45
N THR A 30 6.86 -9.76 3.67
CA THR A 30 7.87 -10.79 3.93
C THR A 30 9.28 -10.21 3.87
N HIS A 31 9.60 -9.41 2.85
CA HIS A 31 10.90 -8.75 2.74
C HIS A 31 11.14 -7.77 3.88
N TYR A 32 10.10 -7.04 4.31
CA TYR A 32 10.22 -6.13 5.43
C TYR A 32 10.55 -6.87 6.73
N GLN A 33 9.82 -7.94 7.05
CA GLN A 33 10.10 -8.77 8.23
C GLN A 33 11.50 -9.41 8.18
N GLN A 34 11.94 -9.88 7.01
CA GLN A 34 13.29 -10.40 6.82
C GLN A 34 14.36 -9.31 7.02
N CYS A 35 14.08 -8.06 6.63
CA CYS A 35 14.98 -6.93 6.87
C CYS A 35 15.09 -6.62 8.37
N LEU A 36 13.95 -6.49 9.07
CA LEU A 36 13.91 -6.27 10.51
C LEU A 36 14.61 -7.39 11.30
N GLY A 37 14.44 -8.65 10.88
CA GLY A 37 15.07 -9.81 11.51
C GLY A 37 16.60 -9.82 11.49
N LYS A 38 17.25 -8.98 10.67
CA LYS A 38 18.71 -8.79 10.68
C LYS A 38 19.18 -7.83 11.78
N SER A 39 18.23 -7.15 12.44
CA SER A 39 18.46 -6.19 13.53
C SER A 39 19.48 -5.09 13.22
N HIS A 40 19.65 -4.76 11.94
CA HIS A 40 20.58 -3.75 11.46
C HIS A 40 19.84 -2.79 10.53
N LYS A 41 20.09 -1.47 10.68
CA LYS A 41 19.48 -0.43 9.85
C LYS A 41 17.94 -0.54 9.79
N MET A 42 17.30 -0.76 10.94
CA MET A 42 15.84 -0.94 11.02
C MET A 42 15.06 0.26 10.44
N TYR A 43 15.56 1.49 10.66
CA TYR A 43 15.01 2.67 10.01
C TYR A 43 15.05 2.59 8.48
N ASP A 44 16.17 2.15 7.89
CA ASP A 44 16.26 1.98 6.43
C ASP A 44 15.30 0.89 5.92
N CYS A 45 15.08 -0.17 6.71
CA CYS A 45 14.07 -1.19 6.41
C CYS A 45 12.67 -0.57 6.36
N ALA A 46 12.28 0.19 7.38
CA ALA A 46 10.98 0.85 7.45
C ALA A 46 10.79 1.86 6.31
N LEU A 47 11.82 2.68 6.03
CA LEU A 47 11.79 3.66 4.94
C LEU A 47 11.66 3.02 3.57
N THR A 48 12.36 1.90 3.34
CA THR A 48 12.27 1.14 2.09
C THR A 48 10.88 0.55 1.92
N TYR A 49 10.35 -0.08 2.97
CA TYR A 49 9.01 -0.68 2.96
C TYR A 49 7.93 0.37 2.70
N TYR A 50 7.99 1.52 3.38
CA TYR A 50 7.11 2.67 3.15
C TYR A 50 7.08 3.11 1.68
N LYS A 51 8.26 3.30 1.05
CA LYS A 51 8.36 3.71 -0.35
C LYS A 51 7.82 2.65 -1.31
N GLN A 52 8.04 1.38 -1.00
CA GLN A 52 7.54 0.26 -1.80
C GLN A 52 6.01 0.17 -1.74
N LEU A 53 5.42 0.38 -0.56
CA LEU A 53 3.96 0.46 -0.40
C LEU A 53 3.36 1.64 -1.16
N ASP A 54 3.98 2.82 -1.10
CA ASP A 54 3.54 3.99 -1.86
C ASP A 54 3.55 3.74 -3.38
N SER A 55 4.61 3.10 -3.86
CA SER A 55 4.71 2.67 -5.26
C SER A 55 3.64 1.63 -5.63
N LEU A 56 3.35 0.69 -4.73
CA LEU A 56 2.31 -0.32 -4.92
C LEU A 56 0.92 0.34 -4.96
N LEU A 57 0.63 1.29 -4.06
CA LEU A 57 -0.60 2.07 -4.06
C LEU A 57 -0.81 2.78 -5.40
N TYR A 58 0.20 3.52 -5.85
CA TYR A 58 0.15 4.22 -7.14
C TYR A 58 -0.17 3.26 -8.29
N SER A 59 0.58 2.16 -8.40
CA SER A 59 0.38 1.20 -9.50
C SER A 59 -0.97 0.47 -9.43
N THR A 60 -1.50 0.24 -8.22
CA THR A 60 -2.83 -0.36 -8.01
C THR A 60 -3.94 0.60 -8.45
N LEU A 61 -3.83 1.88 -8.09
CA LEU A 61 -4.77 2.92 -8.54
C LEU A 61 -4.76 3.10 -10.05
N GLN A 62 -3.58 3.17 -10.68
CA GLN A 62 -3.47 3.30 -12.14
C GLN A 62 -4.18 2.13 -12.85
N HIS A 63 -3.99 0.90 -12.34
CA HIS A 63 -4.69 -0.26 -12.87
C HIS A 63 -6.21 -0.12 -12.72
N LEU A 64 -6.70 0.17 -11.51
CA LEU A 64 -8.13 0.34 -11.25
C LEU A 64 -8.76 1.43 -12.12
N TYR A 65 -8.10 2.57 -12.29
CA TYR A 65 -8.59 3.64 -13.15
C TYR A 65 -8.68 3.22 -14.62
N SER A 66 -7.79 2.36 -15.09
CA SER A 66 -7.83 1.84 -16.46
C SER A 66 -8.87 0.73 -16.68
N SER A 67 -9.29 0.03 -15.62
CA SER A 67 -10.17 -1.15 -15.71
C SER A 67 -11.63 -0.86 -15.36
N LEU A 68 -11.92 0.24 -14.67
CA LEU A 68 -13.26 0.59 -14.21
C LEU A 68 -14.07 1.34 -15.29
N SER A 69 -15.40 1.25 -15.20
CA SER A 69 -16.29 2.10 -16.01
C SER A 69 -16.16 3.58 -15.61
N PRO A 70 -16.47 4.54 -16.49
CA PRO A 70 -16.27 5.97 -16.21
C PRO A 70 -16.91 6.45 -14.89
N ASN A 71 -18.13 6.00 -14.59
CA ASN A 71 -18.82 6.37 -13.34
C ASN A 71 -18.11 5.80 -12.09
N ARG A 72 -17.62 4.54 -12.16
CA ARG A 72 -16.88 3.91 -11.06
C ARG A 72 -15.49 4.53 -10.89
N GLN A 73 -14.84 4.88 -12.00
CA GLN A 73 -13.57 5.57 -12.01
C GLN A 73 -13.70 6.96 -11.35
N GLN A 74 -14.68 7.77 -11.73
CA GLN A 74 -14.93 9.08 -11.12
C GLN A 74 -15.20 8.98 -9.62
N LYS A 75 -15.99 7.98 -9.21
CA LYS A 75 -16.25 7.70 -7.79
C LYS A 75 -14.94 7.37 -7.05
N LEU A 76 -14.13 6.46 -7.59
CA LEU A 76 -12.85 6.08 -6.98
C LEU A 76 -11.89 7.28 -6.90
N GLN A 77 -11.85 8.14 -7.92
CA GLN A 77 -11.02 9.36 -7.91
C GLN A 77 -11.44 10.32 -6.79
N ALA A 78 -12.74 10.52 -6.60
CA ALA A 78 -13.24 11.35 -5.51
C ALA A 78 -12.90 10.76 -4.13
N GLU A 79 -13.12 9.45 -3.95
CA GLU A 79 -12.77 8.74 -2.71
C GLU A 79 -11.26 8.80 -2.43
N GLN A 80 -10.44 8.65 -3.47
CA GLN A 80 -8.98 8.72 -3.36
C GLN A 80 -8.53 10.14 -3.00
N GLY A 81 -9.12 11.19 -3.58
CA GLY A 81 -8.83 12.57 -3.21
C GLY A 81 -9.12 12.85 -1.73
N THR A 82 -10.30 12.43 -1.24
CA THR A 82 -10.63 12.55 0.20
C THR A 82 -9.69 11.73 1.08
N TRP A 83 -9.25 10.56 0.63
CA TRP A 83 -8.28 9.76 1.37
C TRP A 83 -6.90 10.42 1.44
N GLU A 84 -6.46 11.08 0.36
CA GLU A 84 -5.18 11.81 0.31
C GLU A 84 -5.18 13.01 1.27
N GLU A 85 -6.28 13.75 1.36
CA GLU A 85 -6.43 14.83 2.35
C GLU A 85 -6.27 14.31 3.79
N LYS A 86 -6.94 13.20 4.11
CA LYS A 86 -6.83 12.54 5.42
C LYS A 86 -5.42 12.01 5.69
N LYS A 87 -4.77 11.45 4.67
CA LYS A 87 -3.37 10.99 4.75
C LYS A 87 -2.46 12.15 5.14
N ASP A 88 -2.60 13.29 4.48
CA ASP A 88 -1.75 14.45 4.71
C ASP A 88 -1.95 15.04 6.10
N GLU A 89 -3.19 15.12 6.58
CA GLU A 89 -3.49 15.53 7.96
C GLU A 89 -2.89 14.56 8.98
N TYR A 90 -3.05 13.26 8.76
CA TYR A 90 -2.50 12.22 9.62
C TYR A 90 -0.95 12.28 9.65
N PHE A 91 -0.31 12.44 8.49
CA PHE A 91 1.14 12.49 8.38
C PHE A 91 1.71 13.73 9.04
N LYS A 92 1.09 14.91 8.84
CA LYS A 92 1.45 16.14 9.57
C LYS A 92 1.35 15.96 11.08
N LYS A 93 0.33 15.26 11.57
CA LYS A 93 0.16 14.99 13.01
C LYS A 93 1.26 14.07 13.55
N ILE A 94 1.67 13.06 12.78
CA ILE A 94 2.80 12.20 13.14
C ILE A 94 4.09 13.01 13.17
N ASP A 95 4.39 13.76 12.12
CA ASP A 95 5.64 14.51 11.99
C ASP A 95 5.76 15.57 13.09
N GLY A 96 4.66 16.27 13.39
CA GLY A 96 4.63 17.21 14.51
C GLY A 96 4.78 16.56 15.89
N ARG A 97 4.51 15.26 16.04
CA ARG A 97 4.82 14.51 17.27
C ARG A 97 6.30 14.16 17.34
N VAL A 98 6.88 13.65 16.25
CA VAL A 98 8.30 13.31 16.14
C VAL A 98 9.18 14.53 16.43
N GLU A 99 8.88 15.67 15.80
CA GLU A 99 9.64 16.90 16.02
C GLU A 99 9.64 17.35 17.48
N LYS A 100 8.53 17.14 18.20
CA LYS A 100 8.43 17.43 19.64
C LYS A 100 9.22 16.42 20.49
N MET A 101 9.29 15.16 20.06
CA MET A 101 10.02 14.08 20.73
C MET A 101 11.52 14.24 20.55
N HIS A 102 12.00 14.55 19.33
CA HIS A 102 13.40 14.86 19.03
C HIS A 102 13.95 16.00 19.89
N LYS A 103 13.12 16.99 20.25
CA LYS A 103 13.53 18.05 21.18
C LYS A 103 13.73 17.58 22.63
N ARG A 104 13.35 16.34 22.94
CA ARG A 104 13.35 15.75 24.30
C ARG A 104 14.25 14.50 24.41
N THR A 105 14.56 13.82 23.32
CA THR A 105 15.37 12.58 23.27
C THR A 105 16.62 12.80 22.42
N MET A 106 17.77 12.25 22.84
CA MET A 106 19.07 12.50 22.18
C MET A 106 19.26 11.79 20.83
N ASP A 107 18.59 10.65 20.60
CA ASP A 107 18.94 9.77 19.48
C ASP A 107 17.98 9.76 18.29
N GLY A 108 16.71 10.20 18.43
CA GLY A 108 15.73 10.51 17.36
C GLY A 108 15.35 9.42 16.33
N LEU A 109 16.22 8.43 16.08
CA LEU A 109 16.09 7.40 15.05
C LEU A 109 14.95 6.42 15.35
N ASP A 110 14.70 6.13 16.63
CA ASP A 110 13.56 5.31 17.03
C ASP A 110 12.23 6.02 16.75
N ASP A 111 12.17 7.34 16.97
CA ASP A 111 10.99 8.15 16.66
C ASP A 111 10.76 8.23 15.14
N ASP A 112 11.84 8.34 14.36
CA ASP A 112 11.79 8.33 12.89
C ASP A 112 11.35 6.96 12.33
N MET A 113 11.83 5.87 12.93
CA MET A 113 11.39 4.52 12.56
C MET A 113 9.90 4.31 12.86
N ILE A 114 9.47 4.62 14.08
CA ILE A 114 8.07 4.46 14.51
C ILE A 114 7.14 5.30 13.65
N SER A 115 7.51 6.54 13.36
CA SER A 115 6.70 7.41 12.49
C SER A 115 6.61 6.88 11.06
N THR A 116 7.72 6.38 10.53
CA THR A 116 7.76 5.75 9.19
C THR A 116 6.89 4.50 9.14
N ASP A 117 6.92 3.65 10.17
CA ASP A 117 6.06 2.46 10.25
C ASP A 117 4.57 2.81 10.33
N ASN A 118 4.21 3.84 11.11
CA ASN A 118 2.82 4.29 11.17
C ASN A 118 2.33 4.82 9.81
N LYS A 119 3.17 5.56 9.10
CA LYS A 119 2.88 6.02 7.73
C LYS A 119 2.74 4.85 6.76
N ALA A 120 3.62 3.86 6.85
CA ALA A 120 3.57 2.64 6.05
C ALA A 120 2.26 1.86 6.32
N ALA A 121 1.88 1.68 7.58
CA ALA A 121 0.64 1.01 7.97
C ALA A 121 -0.60 1.70 7.36
N TYR A 122 -0.66 3.02 7.40
CA TYR A 122 -1.74 3.80 6.79
C TYR A 122 -1.85 3.58 5.28
N ILE A 123 -0.72 3.51 4.57
CA ILE A 123 -0.71 3.20 3.14
C ILE A 123 -1.10 1.74 2.88
N LYS A 124 -0.60 0.79 3.66
CA LYS A 124 -0.94 -0.64 3.54
C LYS A 124 -2.44 -0.87 3.67
N GLU A 125 -3.09 -0.22 4.63
CA GLU A 125 -4.55 -0.33 4.81
C GLU A 125 -5.27 0.05 3.51
N ARG A 126 -4.91 1.19 2.92
CA ARG A 126 -5.51 1.62 1.65
C ARG A 126 -5.22 0.68 0.49
N VAL A 127 -3.98 0.17 0.37
CA VAL A 127 -3.65 -0.83 -0.64
C VAL A 127 -4.54 -2.06 -0.48
N THR A 128 -4.72 -2.53 0.75
CA THR A 128 -5.56 -3.70 1.06
C THR A 128 -7.02 -3.46 0.63
N GLU A 129 -7.62 -2.32 1.00
CA GLU A 129 -8.97 -1.94 0.57
C GLU A 129 -9.11 -1.93 -0.96
N LEU A 130 -8.14 -1.36 -1.67
CA LEU A 130 -8.19 -1.23 -3.13
C LEU A 130 -8.04 -2.59 -3.84
N LEU A 131 -7.30 -3.53 -3.25
CA LEU A 131 -7.17 -4.89 -3.78
C LEU A 131 -8.45 -5.69 -3.60
N GLU A 132 -9.22 -5.47 -2.53
CA GLU A 132 -10.54 -6.08 -2.37
C GLU A 132 -11.55 -5.60 -3.43
N VAL A 133 -11.45 -4.33 -3.87
CA VAL A 133 -12.29 -3.78 -4.95
C VAL A 133 -11.94 -4.36 -6.33
N ALA A 134 -10.73 -4.90 -6.48
CA ALA A 134 -10.24 -5.50 -7.72
C ALA A 134 -10.63 -6.98 -7.91
N ILE A 135 -11.11 -7.64 -6.84
CA ILE A 135 -11.64 -9.01 -6.83
C ILE A 135 -13.13 -9.00 -7.14
#